data_AF-A0A7J8WMS7-F1
#
_entry.id   AF-A0A7J8WMS7-F1
#
_cell.length_a   1.000
_cell.length_b   1.000
_cell.length_c   1.000
_cell.angle_alpha   90.00
_cell.angle_beta   90.00
_cell.angle_gamma   90.00
#
_symmetry.space_group_name_H-M   'P 1'
#
loop_
_entity.id
_entity.type
_entity.pdbx_description
1 polymer ?
#
loop_
_entity_poly.entity_id
_entity_poly.type
_entity_poly.pdbx_seq_one_letter_code
_entity_poly.pdbx_strand_id
1 'polypeptide(L)'
;SHCKIFSADADVRLARRIRRDTVDKGRDIGAVLDQYSKFVKPAFDDFILPTKKYADIIIPRGGDNHVAIDLIVQHIRTKLGQNDLCKIYPNLYVIQSTFQIRGMHTLIRDSLTTKHDFVFYSDRLIRLVVEHGLGHLPFTEKQVITPTG
;
A
#
# COMPACT_ATOMS: atom_id res chain seq x y z
N SER A 1 -5.91 -11.41 9.80
CA SER A 1 -5.15 -10.45 10.60
C SER A 1 -4.31 -9.61 9.64
N HIS A 2 -4.92 -8.56 9.10
CA HIS A 2 -4.19 -7.50 8.40
C HIS A 2 -3.45 -6.71 9.47
N CYS A 3 -2.13 -6.58 9.38
CA CYS A 3 -1.35 -5.79 10.32
C CYS A 3 -1.24 -4.36 9.80
N LYS A 4 -1.91 -3.41 10.44
CA LYS A 4 -1.77 -1.97 10.14
C LYS A 4 -0.76 -1.36 11.11
N ILE A 5 0.34 -0.84 10.55
CA ILE A 5 1.48 -0.29 11.31
C ILE A 5 1.48 1.22 11.19
N PHE A 6 1.51 1.94 12.32
CA PHE A 6 1.64 3.39 12.36
C PHE A 6 3.01 3.81 12.89
N SER A 7 3.68 4.75 12.20
CA SER A 7 5.04 5.17 12.51
C SER A 7 5.16 6.68 12.71
N ALA A 8 5.54 7.03 13.95
CA ALA A 8 6.10 8.30 14.44
C ALA A 8 5.18 9.51 14.66
N ASP A 9 5.54 10.32 15.67
CA ASP A 9 4.97 11.65 15.96
C ASP A 9 5.35 12.70 14.91
N ALA A 10 4.50 13.70 14.76
CA ALA A 10 4.59 14.72 13.71
C ALA A 10 5.89 15.54 13.78
N ASP A 11 6.42 15.77 15.00
CA ASP A 11 7.60 16.59 15.26
C ASP A 11 8.89 15.90 14.84
N VAL A 12 8.98 14.57 15.06
CA VAL A 12 10.11 13.76 14.59
C VAL A 12 10.13 13.68 13.07
N ARG A 13 8.95 13.61 12.43
CA ARG A 13 8.82 13.63 10.97
C ARG A 13 9.22 14.99 10.39
N LEU A 14 8.85 16.09 11.04
CA LEU A 14 9.25 17.44 10.66
C LEU A 14 10.77 17.64 10.79
N ALA A 15 11.36 17.28 11.92
CA ALA A 15 12.80 17.41 12.15
C ALA A 15 13.63 16.63 11.12
N ARG A 16 13.23 15.40 10.80
CA ARG A 16 13.88 14.59 9.75
C ARG A 16 13.72 15.22 8.36
N ARG A 17 12.56 15.83 8.07
CA ARG A 17 12.28 16.50 6.79
C ARG A 17 13.10 17.77 6.63
N ILE A 18 13.19 18.61 7.67
CA ILE A 18 14.02 19.82 7.66
C ILE A 18 15.47 19.43 7.40
N ARG A 19 16.02 18.49 8.18
CA ARG A 19 17.42 18.08 8.01
C ARG A 19 17.70 17.57 6.59
N ARG A 20 16.85 16.73 6.03
CA ARG A 20 17.00 16.20 4.67
C ARG A 20 16.86 17.29 3.60
N ASP A 21 15.84 18.14 3.69
CA ASP A 21 15.56 19.14 2.66
C ASP A 21 16.56 20.31 2.71
N THR A 22 17.16 20.60 3.86
CA THR A 22 18.24 21.59 4.02
C THR A 22 19.60 21.02 3.60
N VAL A 23 19.95 19.80 4.00
CA VAL A 23 21.27 19.20 3.70
C VAL A 23 21.37 18.65 2.29
N ASP A 24 20.35 17.90 1.82
CA ASP A 24 20.44 17.18 0.54
C ASP A 24 19.90 17.99 -0.65
N LYS A 25 19.13 19.06 -0.39
CA LYS A 25 18.42 19.83 -1.43
C LYS A 25 18.64 21.34 -1.36
N GLY A 26 19.43 21.84 -0.40
CA GLY A 26 19.77 23.25 -0.27
C GLY A 26 18.57 24.20 -0.09
N ARG A 27 17.46 23.71 0.45
CA ARG A 27 16.24 24.52 0.62
C ARG A 27 16.32 25.39 1.87
N ASP A 28 15.78 26.60 1.74
CA ASP A 28 15.57 27.50 2.88
C ASP A 28 14.61 26.89 3.91
N ILE A 29 14.95 27.07 5.18
CA ILE A 29 14.22 26.49 6.32
C ILE A 29 12.81 27.11 6.41
N GLY A 30 12.67 28.41 6.11
CA GLY A 30 11.40 29.11 6.11
C GLY A 30 10.41 28.48 5.12
N ALA A 31 10.86 28.23 3.89
CA ALA A 31 10.03 27.59 2.86
C ALA A 31 9.57 26.16 3.24
N VAL A 32 10.41 25.39 3.93
CA VAL A 32 10.05 24.04 4.42
C VAL A 32 9.02 24.10 5.54
N LEU A 33 9.16 25.05 6.47
CA LEU A 33 8.22 25.28 7.56
C LEU A 33 6.86 25.79 7.06
N ASP A 34 6.86 26.72 6.10
CA ASP A 34 5.64 27.23 5.48
C ASP A 34 4.89 26.11 4.74
N GLN A 35 5.60 25.28 3.97
CA GLN A 35 5.00 24.13 3.29
C GLN A 35 4.44 23.12 4.30
N TYR A 36 5.13 22.90 5.41
CA TYR A 36 4.69 21.98 6.45
C TYR A 36 3.42 22.48 7.13
N SER A 37 3.40 23.73 7.59
CA SER A 37 2.25 24.32 8.28
C SER A 37 1.04 24.47 7.37
N LYS A 38 1.25 24.82 6.09
CA LYS A 38 0.16 25.06 5.14
C LYS A 38 -0.52 23.78 4.64
N PHE A 39 0.25 22.71 4.44
CA PHE A 39 -0.27 21.50 3.76
C PHE A 39 -0.11 20.22 4.56
N VAL A 40 0.99 20.05 5.29
CA VAL A 40 1.35 18.75 5.89
C VAL A 40 0.69 18.58 7.24
N LYS A 41 0.65 19.63 8.06
CA LYS A 41 0.04 19.60 9.39
C LYS A 41 -1.49 19.42 9.32
N PRO A 42 -2.25 20.20 8.52
CA PRO A 42 -3.70 19.99 8.39
C PRO A 42 -4.04 18.61 7.84
N ALA A 43 -3.33 18.17 6.79
CA ALA A 43 -3.57 16.85 6.22
C ALA A 43 -3.24 15.70 7.20
N PHE A 44 -2.23 15.90 8.06
CA PHE A 44 -1.91 14.93 9.09
C PHE A 44 -3.01 14.87 10.16
N ASP A 45 -3.43 16.02 10.69
CA ASP A 45 -4.41 16.11 11.77
C ASP A 45 -5.80 15.64 11.30
N ASP A 46 -6.21 15.99 10.07
CA ASP A 46 -7.54 15.69 9.54
C ASP A 46 -7.68 14.25 9.00
N PHE A 47 -6.61 13.69 8.41
CA PHE A 47 -6.72 12.42 7.68
C PHE A 47 -5.82 11.30 8.20
N ILE A 48 -4.61 11.60 8.69
CA ILE A 48 -3.65 10.56 9.08
C ILE A 48 -3.80 10.21 10.57
N LEU A 49 -3.90 11.19 11.45
CA LEU A 49 -4.01 10.99 12.90
C LEU A 49 -5.26 10.17 13.29
N PRO A 50 -6.45 10.40 12.70
CA PRO A 50 -7.64 9.59 13.00
C PRO A 50 -7.50 8.12 12.57
N THR A 51 -6.55 7.78 11.70
CA THR A 51 -6.32 6.37 11.30
C THR A 51 -5.53 5.58 12.33
N LYS A 52 -4.83 6.26 13.25
CA LYS A 52 -4.00 5.64 14.29
C LYS A 52 -4.80 4.71 15.21
N LYS A 53 -6.07 5.02 15.49
CA LYS A 53 -6.97 4.19 16.32
C LYS A 53 -7.32 2.83 15.70
N TYR A 54 -7.09 2.66 14.40
CA TYR A 54 -7.35 1.41 13.67
C TYR A 54 -6.07 0.60 13.42
N ALA A 55 -4.94 0.99 14.01
CA ALA A 55 -3.69 0.26 13.90
C ALA A 55 -3.66 -0.91 14.89
N ASP A 56 -3.33 -2.11 14.40
CA ASP A 56 -3.16 -3.29 15.25
C ASP A 56 -1.84 -3.20 16.04
N ILE A 57 -0.82 -2.56 15.46
CA ILE A 57 0.50 -2.40 16.07
C ILE A 57 0.98 -0.97 15.88
N ILE A 58 1.35 -0.31 16.97
CA ILE A 58 2.01 1.00 16.96
C ILE A 58 3.50 0.77 17.26
N ILE A 59 4.37 1.16 16.32
CA ILE A 59 5.82 1.00 16.50
C ILE A 59 6.43 2.35 16.86
N PRO A 60 6.84 2.54 18.13
CA PRO A 60 7.58 3.73 18.50
C PRO A 60 8.98 3.67 17.86
N ARG A 61 9.44 4.82 17.36
CA ARG A 61 10.79 5.01 16.78
C ARG A 61 11.09 4.17 15.53
N GLY A 62 10.06 3.83 14.74
CA GLY A 62 10.12 3.29 13.37
C GLY A 62 11.45 2.63 12.95
N GLY A 63 12.27 3.36 12.20
CA GLY A 63 13.49 2.84 11.55
C GLY A 63 14.65 2.44 12.46
N ASP A 64 14.67 2.93 13.71
CA ASP A 64 15.75 2.61 14.68
C ASP A 64 15.35 1.44 15.60
N ASN A 65 14.11 0.96 15.48
CA ASN A 65 13.59 -0.12 16.31
C ASN A 65 13.77 -1.47 15.59
N HIS A 66 15.01 -1.95 15.57
CA HIS A 66 15.38 -3.23 14.95
C HIS A 66 14.55 -4.40 15.47
N VAL A 67 14.18 -4.41 16.75
CA VAL A 67 13.33 -5.44 17.37
C VAL A 67 11.93 -5.47 16.75
N ALA A 68 11.33 -4.30 16.51
CA ALA A 68 10.01 -4.22 15.88
C ALA A 68 10.06 -4.56 14.38
N ILE A 69 11.15 -4.22 13.70
CA ILE A 69 11.42 -4.63 12.32
C ILE A 69 11.52 -6.15 12.23
N ASP A 70 12.29 -6.78 13.11
CA ASP A 70 12.45 -8.24 13.15
C ASP A 70 11.13 -8.95 13.47
N LEU A 71 10.31 -8.40 14.38
CA LEU A 71 8.98 -8.92 14.67
C LEU A 71 8.07 -8.88 13.43
N ILE A 72 8.09 -7.80 12.65
CA ILE A 72 7.34 -7.69 11.40
C ILE A 72 7.89 -8.68 10.37
N VAL A 73 9.21 -8.76 10.20
CA VAL A 73 9.86 -9.67 9.25
C VAL A 73 9.53 -11.11 9.61
N GLN A 74 9.54 -11.47 10.88
CA GLN A 74 9.19 -12.80 11.37
C GLN A 74 7.69 -13.08 11.22
N HIS A 75 6.82 -12.10 11.45
CA HIS A 75 5.39 -12.23 11.20
C HIS A 75 5.10 -12.46 9.71
N ILE A 76 5.74 -11.69 8.83
CA ILE A 76 5.62 -11.83 7.37
C ILE A 76 6.17 -13.20 6.93
N ARG A 77 7.35 -13.62 7.40
CA ARG A 77 7.91 -14.96 7.11
C ARG A 77 7.00 -16.08 7.60
N THR A 78 6.41 -15.94 8.78
CA THR A 78 5.46 -16.91 9.33
C THR A 78 4.17 -16.97 8.49
N LYS A 79 3.67 -15.82 8.03
CA LYS A 79 2.49 -15.74 7.15
C LYS A 79 2.77 -16.23 5.73
N LEU A 80 3.98 -16.02 5.21
CA LEU A 80 4.41 -16.52 3.90
C LEU A 80 4.78 -18.00 3.92
N GLY A 81 5.19 -18.55 5.07
CA GLY A 81 5.39 -19.98 5.28
C GLY A 81 4.09 -20.77 5.47
N GLN A 82 2.96 -20.08 5.69
CA GLN A 82 1.63 -20.68 5.68
C GLN A 82 1.16 -20.75 4.22
N ASN A 83 1.44 -21.89 3.56
CA ASN A 83 1.15 -22.13 2.14
C ASN A 83 -0.34 -22.05 1.74
N ASP A 84 -1.27 -21.80 2.66
CA ASP A 84 -2.69 -21.66 2.37
C ASP A 84 -3.34 -20.58 3.25
N LEU A 85 -3.11 -19.29 2.94
CA LEU A 85 -3.82 -18.21 3.63
C LEU A 85 -5.35 -18.34 3.51
N CYS A 86 -5.85 -19.00 2.47
CA CYS A 86 -7.27 -19.32 2.29
C CYS A 86 -7.83 -20.26 3.37
N LYS A 87 -7.00 -21.08 4.03
CA LYS A 87 -7.44 -21.93 5.17
C LYS A 87 -7.68 -21.13 6.44
N ILE A 88 -7.02 -19.97 6.57
CA ILE A 88 -7.07 -19.13 7.76
C ILE A 88 -8.10 -18.00 7.58
N TYR A 89 -8.29 -17.56 6.34
CA TYR A 89 -9.22 -16.49 5.99
C TYR A 89 -10.19 -17.00 4.92
N PRO A 90 -11.39 -17.48 5.33
CA PRO A 90 -12.37 -18.04 4.38
C PRO A 90 -12.94 -16.99 3.41
N ASN A 91 -12.80 -15.71 3.74
CA ASN A 91 -13.18 -14.57 2.92
C ASN A 91 -12.03 -13.98 2.08
N LEU A 92 -10.88 -14.65 2.03
CA LEU A 92 -9.74 -14.27 1.19
C LEU A 92 -9.80 -15.03 -0.14
N TYR A 93 -10.03 -14.29 -1.23
CA TYR A 93 -10.01 -14.83 -2.58
C TYR A 93 -8.69 -14.43 -3.26
N VAL A 94 -7.91 -15.43 -3.68
CA VAL A 94 -6.62 -15.22 -4.34
C VAL A 94 -6.81 -15.39 -5.83
N ILE A 95 -6.45 -14.35 -6.59
CA ILE A 95 -6.47 -14.41 -8.05
C ILE A 95 -5.41 -15.40 -8.52
N GLN A 96 -5.81 -16.31 -9.40
CA GLN A 96 -4.89 -17.29 -9.96
C GLN A 96 -3.71 -16.59 -10.65
N SER A 97 -2.48 -16.94 -10.24
CA SER A 97 -1.27 -16.39 -10.84
C SER A 97 -0.97 -17.06 -12.17
N THR A 98 -1.38 -16.45 -13.28
CA THR A 98 -1.05 -16.90 -14.64
C THR A 98 0.35 -16.42 -15.05
N PHE A 99 0.94 -17.05 -16.08
CA PHE A 99 2.21 -16.57 -16.65
C PHE A 99 2.14 -15.09 -17.09
N GLN A 100 0.97 -14.64 -17.57
CA GLN A 100 0.74 -13.25 -17.93
C GLN A 100 0.78 -12.32 -16.72
N ILE A 101 0.09 -12.65 -15.63
CA ILE A 101 0.11 -11.87 -14.37
C ILE A 101 1.53 -11.82 -13.79
N ARG A 102 2.26 -12.94 -13.84
CA ARG A 102 3.66 -12.99 -13.42
C ARG A 102 4.55 -12.09 -14.27
N GLY A 103 4.39 -12.11 -15.60
CA GLY A 103 5.11 -11.20 -16.49
C GLY A 103 4.83 -9.73 -16.20
N MET A 104 3.57 -9.37 -15.96
CA MET A 104 3.20 -8.01 -15.56
C MET A 104 3.84 -7.63 -14.23
N HIS A 105 3.88 -8.54 -13.25
CA HIS A 105 4.58 -8.32 -11.99
C HIS A 105 6.09 -8.11 -12.15
N THR A 106 6.73 -8.81 -13.08
CA THR A 106 8.15 -8.60 -13.39
C THR A 106 8.37 -7.18 -13.89
N LEU A 107 7.55 -6.73 -14.84
CA LEU A 107 7.67 -5.40 -15.44
C LEU A 107 7.45 -4.28 -14.43
N ILE A 108 6.42 -4.35 -13.58
CA ILE A 108 6.20 -3.29 -12.57
C ILE A 108 7.25 -3.29 -11.44
N ARG A 109 8.03 -4.37 -11.28
CA ARG A 109 9.09 -4.50 -10.26
C ARG A 109 10.48 -4.22 -10.79
N ASP A 110 10.66 -4.17 -12.11
CA ASP A 110 11.94 -3.81 -12.72
C ASP A 110 12.18 -2.31 -12.57
N SER A 111 13.34 -1.96 -11.99
CA SER A 111 13.77 -0.58 -11.78
C SER A 111 14.02 0.19 -13.08
N LEU A 112 14.23 -0.52 -14.20
CA LEU A 112 14.47 0.07 -15.51
C LEU A 112 13.17 0.35 -16.29
N THR A 113 12.02 -0.08 -15.76
CA THR A 113 10.72 0.11 -16.42
C THR A 113 10.38 1.58 -16.56
N THR A 114 9.93 1.96 -17.77
CA THR A 114 9.53 3.33 -18.04
C THR A 114 8.29 3.71 -17.23
N LYS A 115 8.11 5.00 -16.95
CA LYS A 115 6.90 5.50 -16.27
C LYS A 115 5.62 5.09 -17.01
N HIS A 116 5.63 5.13 -18.34
CA HIS A 116 4.48 4.78 -19.15
C HIS A 116 4.11 3.30 -19.00
N ASP A 117 5.10 2.41 -19.11
CA ASP A 117 4.90 0.97 -18.97
C ASP A 117 4.47 0.61 -17.54
N PHE A 118 5.06 1.25 -16.53
CA PHE A 118 4.66 1.06 -15.14
C PHE A 118 3.17 1.35 -14.93
N VAL A 119 2.69 2.49 -15.45
CA VAL A 119 1.27 2.87 -15.36
C VAL A 119 0.40 1.87 -16.11
N PHE A 120 0.78 1.54 -17.36
CA PHE A 120 0.04 0.62 -18.21
C PHE A 120 -0.14 -0.77 -17.57
N TYR A 121 0.93 -1.37 -17.07
CA TYR A 121 0.87 -2.70 -16.45
C TYR A 121 0.22 -2.68 -15.06
N SER A 122 0.35 -1.57 -14.31
CA SER A 122 -0.36 -1.38 -13.04
C SER A 122 -1.87 -1.31 -13.26
N ASP A 123 -2.35 -0.49 -14.20
CA ASP A 123 -3.77 -0.38 -14.53
C ASP A 123 -4.35 -1.71 -15.00
N ARG A 124 -3.56 -2.47 -15.77
CA ARG A 124 -3.97 -3.80 -16.23
C ARG A 124 -4.11 -4.79 -15.07
N LEU A 125 -3.18 -4.80 -14.13
CA LEU A 125 -3.28 -5.63 -12.92
C LEU A 125 -4.46 -5.20 -12.03
N ILE A 126 -4.68 -3.89 -11.87
CA ILE A 126 -5.82 -3.34 -11.11
C ILE A 126 -7.13 -3.79 -11.74
N ARG A 127 -7.26 -3.71 -13.06
CA ARG A 127 -8.49 -4.14 -13.75
C ARG A 127 -8.81 -5.61 -13.52
N LEU A 128 -7.80 -6.48 -13.58
CA LEU A 128 -7.98 -7.91 -13.27
C LEU A 128 -8.45 -8.13 -11.82
N VAL A 129 -7.92 -7.36 -10.87
CA VAL A 129 -8.35 -7.43 -9.46
C VAL A 129 -9.79 -6.98 -9.30
N VAL A 130 -10.16 -5.87 -9.95
CA VAL A 130 -11.53 -5.34 -9.89
C VAL A 130 -12.52 -6.29 -10.55
N GLU A 131 -12.24 -6.79 -11.75
CA GLU A 131 -13.10 -7.75 -12.47
C GLU A 131 -13.31 -9.03 -11.65
N HIS A 132 -12.25 -9.58 -11.04
CA HIS A 132 -12.37 -10.74 -10.16
C HIS A 132 -13.21 -10.43 -8.91
N GLY A 133 -13.00 -9.26 -8.29
CA GLY A 133 -13.79 -8.81 -7.15
C GLY A 133 -15.28 -8.62 -7.46
N LEU A 134 -15.60 -8.04 -8.62
CA LEU A 134 -16.98 -7.84 -9.08
C LEU A 134 -17.70 -9.17 -9.33
N GLY A 135 -16.98 -10.23 -9.73
CA GLY A 135 -17.52 -11.57 -9.88
C GLY A 135 -18.06 -12.20 -8.59
N HIS A 136 -17.70 -11.65 -7.43
CA HIS A 136 -18.22 -12.10 -6.12
C HIS A 136 -19.46 -11.33 -5.64
N LEU A 137 -19.92 -10.32 -6.40
CA LEU A 137 -21.13 -9.60 -6.06
C LEU A 137 -22.38 -10.49 -6.30
N PRO A 138 -23.46 -10.31 -5.52
CA PRO A 138 -24.71 -10.99 -5.77
C PRO A 138 -25.22 -10.67 -7.18
N PHE A 139 -25.53 -11.68 -7.98
CA PHE A 139 -26.13 -11.51 -9.30
C PHE A 139 -27.50 -12.20 -9.37
N THR A 140 -28.33 -11.72 -10.29
CA THR A 140 -29.64 -12.34 -10.60
C THR A 140 -29.58 -12.86 -12.03
N GLU A 141 -29.98 -14.10 -12.24
CA GLU A 141 -30.01 -14.70 -13.57
C GLU A 141 -31.05 -13.98 -14.44
N LYS A 142 -30.65 -13.63 -15.67
CA LYS A 142 -31.51 -12.94 -16.63
C LYS A 142 -31.38 -13.59 -17.99
N GLN A 143 -32.48 -14.14 -18.51
CA GLN A 143 -32.51 -14.60 -19.89
C GLN A 143 -32.61 -13.42 -20.85
N VAL A 144 -31.78 -13.45 -21.88
CA VAL A 144 -31.71 -12.41 -22.91
C VAL A 144 -31.83 -13.10 -24.26
N ILE A 145 -32.77 -12.64 -25.09
CA ILE A 145 -32.90 -13.10 -26.47
C ILE A 145 -31.90 -12.32 -27.31
N THR A 146 -30.89 -12.99 -27.85
CA THR A 146 -29.94 -12.38 -28.79
C THR A 146 -30.59 -12.27 -30.16
N PRO A 147 -30.36 -11.18 -30.92
CA PRO A 147 -30.79 -11.11 -32.32
C PRO A 147 -30.00 -12.15 -33.13
N THR A 148 -30.62 -13.29 -33.39
CA THR A 148 -30.14 -14.21 -34.42
C THR A 148 -30.55 -13.61 -35.77
N GLY A 149 -29.55 -13.17 -36.55
CA GLY A 149 -29.73 -12.89 -37.96
C GLY A 149 -30.04 -14.14 -38.76
#